data_AF-A0A6G1SFJ6-F1
#
_entry.id   AF-A0A6G1SFJ6-F1
#
_cell.length_a   1.000
_cell.length_b   1.000
_cell.length_c   1.000
_cell.angle_alpha   90.00
_cell.angle_beta   90.00
_cell.angle_gamma   90.00
#
_symmetry.space_group_name_H-M   'P 1'
#
loop_
_entity.id
_entity.type
_entity.pdbx_description
1 polymer ?
#
loop_
_entity_poly.entity_id
_entity_poly.type
_entity_poly.pdbx_seq_one_letter_code
_entity_poly.pdbx_strand_id
1 'polypeptide(L)'
;ASFTAAIDYIQTRFECCGLEGHFDYEQSLWRLQRLGGFEATVARTCCHLRNTHDDQAHVNPRPVNESMCQSTDVRFHQSYRFRRGCLDDLERLIRHKIWTFTIGCGIVGAIILMVLALATCFCRSIPDSGQNNNSNNKNKNSSSSNNSTSRKSSSNRVQQQALMYAEAVAKKQNNHQYHHHGGHHGHHGHHTSSSAHHK
;
A
#
# COMPACT_ATOMS: atom_id res chain seq x y z
N ALA A 1 -5.73 10.86 8.97
CA ALA A 1 -6.54 9.91 9.76
C ALA A 1 -6.26 8.42 9.41
N SER A 2 -5.23 8.09 8.63
CA SER A 2 -5.02 6.75 8.07
C SER A 2 -4.49 5.69 9.06
N PHE A 3 -3.77 6.09 10.11
CA PHE A 3 -3.14 5.14 11.03
C PHE A 3 -4.14 4.42 11.94
N THR A 4 -5.23 5.08 12.37
CA THR A 4 -6.23 4.47 13.25
C THR A 4 -7.15 3.50 12.49
N ALA A 5 -7.36 3.70 11.19
CA ALA A 5 -8.29 2.89 10.40
C ALA A 5 -7.97 1.38 10.41
N ALA A 6 -6.69 1.01 10.39
CA ALA A 6 -6.28 -0.40 10.46
C ALA A 6 -6.56 -0.99 11.86
N ILE A 7 -6.27 -0.23 12.92
CA ILE A 7 -6.55 -0.63 14.30
C ILE A 7 -8.06 -0.73 14.54
N ASP A 8 -8.82 0.25 14.06
CA ASP A 8 -10.28 0.29 14.12
C ASP A 8 -10.92 -0.92 13.43
N TYR A 9 -10.38 -1.32 12.26
CA TYR A 9 -10.79 -2.53 11.56
C TYR A 9 -10.52 -3.80 12.38
N ILE A 10 -9.30 -3.95 12.92
CA ILE A 10 -8.91 -5.12 13.72
C ILE A 10 -9.78 -5.22 14.98
N GLN A 11 -9.95 -4.12 15.71
CA GLN A 11 -10.75 -4.06 16.93
C GLN A 11 -12.22 -4.43 16.68
N THR A 12 -12.79 -3.94 15.57
CA THR A 12 -14.16 -4.29 15.17
C THR A 12 -14.27 -5.74 14.72
N ARG A 13 -13.32 -6.21 13.90
CA ARG A 13 -13.35 -7.55 13.30
C ARG A 13 -13.16 -8.65 14.34
N PHE A 14 -12.27 -8.41 15.30
CA PHE A 14 -11.91 -9.35 16.32
C PHE A 14 -12.51 -9.01 17.66
N GLU A 15 -13.41 -8.04 17.81
CA GLU A 15 -14.09 -7.78 19.08
C GLU A 15 -13.10 -7.70 20.27
N CYS A 16 -12.06 -6.91 20.08
CA CYS A 16 -10.93 -6.74 20.99
C CYS A 16 -10.63 -5.25 21.18
N CYS A 17 -9.81 -4.91 22.17
CA CYS A 17 -9.43 -3.53 22.45
C CYS A 17 -7.96 -3.43 22.82
N GLY A 18 -7.25 -2.49 22.21
CA GLY A 18 -5.80 -2.36 22.38
C GLY A 18 -5.02 -3.54 21.80
N LEU A 19 -3.71 -3.54 22.03
CA LEU A 19 -2.82 -4.61 21.63
C LEU A 19 -2.92 -5.77 22.62
N GLU A 20 -2.67 -5.51 23.90
CA GLU A 20 -2.78 -6.46 25.02
C GLU A 20 -4.10 -6.28 25.78
N GLY A 21 -4.67 -5.07 25.75
CA GLY A 21 -5.97 -4.83 26.33
C GLY A 21 -6.39 -3.36 26.31
N HIS A 22 -7.58 -3.11 26.85
CA HIS A 22 -8.16 -1.76 26.90
C HIS A 22 -7.30 -0.72 27.65
N PHE A 23 -6.44 -1.17 28.58
CA PHE A 23 -5.52 -0.32 29.34
C PHE A 23 -4.43 0.33 28.47
N ASP A 24 -4.15 -0.22 27.29
CA ASP A 24 -3.17 0.35 26.34
C ASP A 24 -3.52 1.80 25.96
N TYR A 25 -4.81 2.17 26.04
CA TYR A 25 -5.24 3.53 25.76
C TYR A 25 -4.85 4.52 26.85
N GLU A 26 -4.73 4.11 28.12
CA GLU A 26 -4.55 5.02 29.27
C GLU A 26 -3.29 5.89 29.14
N GLN A 27 -2.20 5.30 28.62
CA GLN A 27 -0.91 5.97 28.42
C GLN A 27 -0.56 6.18 26.94
N SER A 28 -1.50 5.92 26.04
CA SER A 28 -1.26 6.06 24.60
C SER A 28 -1.17 7.51 24.15
N LEU A 29 -0.40 7.76 23.09
CA LEU A 29 -0.43 9.03 22.36
C LEU A 29 -1.84 9.33 21.82
N TRP A 30 -2.63 8.30 21.51
CA TRP A 30 -4.02 8.48 21.07
C TRP A 30 -4.87 9.23 22.12
N ARG A 31 -4.71 8.87 23.40
CA ARG A 31 -5.39 9.51 24.52
C ARG A 31 -4.80 10.87 24.83
N LEU A 32 -3.47 10.98 24.87
CA LEU A 32 -2.77 12.26 25.15
C LEU A 32 -3.06 13.33 24.10
N GLN A 33 -3.13 12.95 22.83
CA GLN A 33 -3.47 13.84 21.71
C GLN A 33 -4.98 13.98 21.48
N ARG A 34 -5.82 13.31 22.27
CA ARG A 34 -7.28 13.38 22.23
C ARG A 34 -7.86 13.07 20.85
N LEU A 35 -7.28 12.09 20.16
CA LEU A 35 -7.69 11.71 18.82
C LEU A 35 -9.14 11.18 18.76
N GLY A 36 -9.65 10.64 19.87
CA GLY A 36 -11.06 10.25 20.03
C GLY A 36 -11.99 11.34 20.57
N GLY A 37 -11.49 12.55 20.84
CA GLY A 37 -12.20 13.60 21.56
C GLY A 37 -11.78 13.71 23.03
N PHE A 38 -12.28 14.76 23.71
CA PHE A 38 -11.83 15.16 25.06
C PHE A 38 -12.12 14.09 26.13
N GLU A 39 -13.31 13.47 26.05
CA GLU A 39 -13.80 12.53 27.06
C GLU A 39 -13.54 11.06 26.70
N ALA A 40 -13.04 10.77 25.50
CA ALA A 40 -12.93 9.40 25.00
C ALA A 40 -11.76 8.64 25.65
N THR A 41 -12.07 7.66 26.50
CA THR A 41 -11.10 6.81 27.21
C THR A 41 -10.53 5.71 26.33
N VAL A 42 -11.30 5.22 25.36
CA VAL A 42 -10.89 4.22 24.36
C VAL A 42 -11.46 4.57 22.98
N ALA A 43 -10.93 3.98 21.92
CA ALA A 43 -11.56 4.10 20.59
C ALA A 43 -12.98 3.53 20.60
N ARG A 44 -13.90 4.11 19.82
CA ARG A 44 -15.31 3.65 19.78
C ARG A 44 -15.46 2.21 19.29
N THR A 45 -14.51 1.74 18.49
CA THR A 45 -14.37 0.35 18.00
C THR A 45 -14.03 -0.65 19.12
N CYS A 46 -13.54 -0.19 20.27
CA CYS A 46 -13.43 -1.01 21.48
C CYS A 46 -14.77 -1.26 22.19
N CYS A 47 -15.81 -0.49 21.90
CA CYS A 47 -17.11 -0.65 22.51
C CYS A 47 -17.87 -1.82 21.87
N HIS A 48 -18.79 -2.44 22.61
CA HIS A 48 -19.79 -3.29 21.97
C HIS A 48 -20.65 -2.45 21.02
N LEU A 49 -20.68 -2.85 19.75
CA LEU A 49 -21.37 -2.11 18.69
C LEU A 49 -22.77 -2.67 18.46
N ARG A 50 -23.70 -1.79 18.07
CA ARG A 50 -25.05 -2.18 17.63
C ARG A 50 -25.08 -2.58 16.15
N ASN A 51 -24.12 -2.11 15.37
CA ASN A 51 -24.02 -2.36 13.93
C ASN A 51 -22.96 -3.41 13.59
N THR A 52 -22.79 -4.46 14.38
CA THR A 52 -21.77 -5.53 14.13
C THR A 52 -21.96 -6.26 12.80
N HIS A 53 -23.18 -6.26 12.25
CA HIS A 53 -23.49 -6.85 10.94
C HIS A 53 -23.19 -5.93 9.76
N ASP A 54 -22.76 -4.70 10.00
CA ASP A 54 -22.35 -3.75 8.96
C ASP A 54 -20.85 -3.95 8.64
N ASP A 55 -20.53 -4.24 7.38
CA ASP A 55 -19.14 -4.40 6.93
C ASP A 55 -18.29 -3.14 7.19
N GLN A 56 -18.93 -1.96 7.29
CA GLN A 56 -18.30 -0.68 7.55
C GLN A 56 -18.43 -0.22 9.01
N ALA A 57 -18.74 -1.13 9.94
CA ALA A 57 -18.83 -0.82 11.37
C ALA A 57 -17.53 -0.22 11.95
N HIS A 58 -16.38 -0.54 11.35
CA HIS A 58 -15.07 0.01 11.72
C HIS A 58 -14.88 1.48 11.29
N VAL A 59 -15.59 1.93 10.24
CA VAL A 59 -15.53 3.32 9.74
C VAL A 59 -16.49 4.20 10.52
N ASN A 60 -17.68 3.69 10.84
CA ASN A 60 -18.69 4.39 11.63
C ASN A 60 -19.22 3.51 12.77
N PRO A 61 -18.42 3.30 13.82
CA PRO A 61 -18.81 2.47 14.95
C PRO A 61 -19.99 3.11 15.70
N ARG A 62 -21.03 2.31 15.96
CA ARG A 62 -22.20 2.74 16.75
C ARG A 62 -22.25 1.95 18.06
N PRO A 63 -21.62 2.43 19.15
CA PRO A 63 -21.68 1.78 20.44
C PRO A 63 -23.12 1.54 20.90
N VAL A 64 -23.38 0.41 21.55
CA VAL A 64 -24.66 0.13 22.21
C VAL A 64 -24.94 1.19 23.27
N ASN A 65 -23.92 1.54 24.06
CA ASN A 65 -23.97 2.64 25.00
C ASN A 65 -22.59 3.31 25.10
N GLU A 66 -22.44 4.47 24.46
CA GLU A 66 -21.18 5.21 24.42
C GLU A 66 -20.77 5.71 25.80
N SER A 67 -21.72 6.24 26.59
CA SER A 67 -21.42 6.78 27.93
C SER A 67 -20.87 5.73 28.88
N MET A 68 -21.45 4.52 28.87
CA MET A 68 -20.99 3.42 29.72
C MET A 68 -19.66 2.85 29.24
N CYS A 69 -19.46 2.70 27.92
CA CYS A 69 -18.20 2.24 27.36
C CYS A 69 -17.03 3.20 27.68
N GLN A 70 -17.28 4.51 27.57
CA GLN A 70 -16.27 5.55 27.76
C GLN A 70 -16.06 5.94 29.23
N SER A 71 -16.89 5.41 30.14
CA SER A 71 -16.74 5.65 31.58
C SER A 71 -15.36 5.23 32.09
N THR A 72 -14.85 5.95 33.09
CA THR A 72 -13.64 5.58 33.84
C THR A 72 -13.93 4.62 34.99
N ASP A 73 -15.19 4.46 35.40
CA ASP A 73 -15.57 3.53 36.45
C ASP A 73 -15.73 2.11 35.86
N VAL A 74 -14.93 1.19 36.42
CA VAL A 74 -14.85 -0.21 36.02
C VAL A 74 -16.20 -0.91 36.03
N ARG A 75 -17.09 -0.55 36.97
CA ARG A 75 -18.41 -1.18 37.08
C ARG A 75 -19.28 -0.92 35.86
N PHE A 76 -19.12 0.25 35.24
CA PHE A 76 -19.86 0.60 34.03
C PHE A 76 -19.15 0.08 32.79
N HIS A 77 -17.87 0.35 32.61
CA HIS A 77 -17.24 0.06 31.33
C HIS A 77 -16.96 -1.44 31.10
N GLN A 78 -16.86 -2.27 32.13
CA GLN A 78 -16.52 -3.70 31.98
C GLN A 78 -17.49 -4.49 31.09
N SER A 79 -18.76 -4.10 31.03
CA SER A 79 -19.81 -4.79 30.27
C SER A 79 -20.13 -4.14 28.93
N TYR A 80 -19.54 -2.98 28.63
CA TYR A 80 -19.83 -2.20 27.43
C TYR A 80 -18.64 -2.03 26.49
N ARG A 81 -17.46 -2.53 26.87
CA ARG A 81 -16.25 -2.53 26.04
C ARG A 81 -15.49 -3.85 26.10
N PHE A 82 -14.80 -4.18 25.02
CA PHE A 82 -13.89 -5.30 24.98
C PHE A 82 -12.67 -5.03 25.88
N ARG A 83 -12.26 -6.04 26.65
CA ARG A 83 -11.11 -5.93 27.56
C ARG A 83 -9.87 -6.68 27.09
N ARG A 84 -10.08 -7.72 26.28
CA ARG A 84 -9.02 -8.55 25.72
C ARG A 84 -8.26 -7.80 24.63
N GLY A 85 -6.97 -8.06 24.54
CA GLY A 85 -6.11 -7.54 23.47
C GLY A 85 -6.41 -8.17 22.11
N CYS A 86 -5.95 -7.48 21.07
CA CYS A 86 -6.02 -7.95 19.69
C CYS A 86 -4.79 -8.75 19.24
N LEU A 87 -3.71 -8.77 20.02
CA LEU A 87 -2.42 -9.33 19.61
C LEU A 87 -2.53 -10.81 19.19
N ASP A 88 -3.18 -11.64 20.00
CA ASP A 88 -3.29 -13.08 19.73
C ASP A 88 -4.02 -13.39 18.42
N ASP A 89 -5.12 -12.67 18.17
CA ASP A 89 -5.92 -12.82 16.95
C ASP A 89 -5.19 -12.27 15.72
N LEU A 90 -4.49 -11.14 15.89
CA LEU A 90 -3.69 -10.53 14.85
C LEU A 90 -2.54 -11.44 14.43
N GLU A 91 -1.80 -12.00 15.38
CA GLU A 91 -0.73 -12.94 15.12
C GLU A 91 -1.25 -14.18 14.38
N ARG A 92 -2.40 -14.71 14.80
CA ARG A 92 -3.03 -15.86 14.16
C ARG A 92 -3.43 -15.54 12.72
N LEU A 93 -4.00 -14.36 12.48
CA LEU A 93 -4.34 -13.88 11.14
C LEU A 93 -3.08 -13.77 10.27
N ILE A 94 -2.04 -13.12 10.77
CA ILE A 94 -0.79 -12.90 10.04
C ILE A 94 -0.13 -14.24 9.70
N ARG A 95 0.00 -15.16 10.66
CA ARG A 95 0.56 -16.49 10.41
C ARG A 95 -0.21 -17.25 9.33
N HIS A 96 -1.54 -17.21 9.38
CA HIS A 96 -2.38 -17.88 8.40
C HIS A 96 -2.25 -17.26 6.98
N LYS A 97 -2.19 -15.93 6.90
CA LYS A 97 -2.03 -15.22 5.61
C LYS A 97 -0.64 -15.37 5.02
N ILE A 98 0.42 -15.37 5.84
CA ILE A 98 1.79 -15.64 5.39
C ILE A 98 1.86 -17.02 4.75
N TRP A 99 1.33 -18.06 5.40
CA TRP A 99 1.35 -19.41 4.85
C TRP A 99 0.66 -19.51 3.48
N THR A 100 -0.50 -18.86 3.34
CA THR A 100 -1.24 -18.80 2.06
C THR A 100 -0.45 -18.03 0.99
N PHE A 101 0.18 -16.91 1.36
CA PHE A 101 0.97 -16.09 0.45
C PHE A 101 2.23 -16.82 -0.02
N THR A 102 2.94 -17.55 0.85
CA THR A 102 4.12 -18.33 0.49
C THR A 102 3.81 -19.38 -0.57
N ILE A 103 2.68 -20.09 -0.43
CA ILE A 103 2.25 -21.09 -1.42
C ILE A 103 1.94 -20.41 -2.76
N GLY A 104 1.17 -19.32 -2.74
CA GLY A 104 0.83 -18.57 -3.95
C GLY A 104 2.06 -18.02 -4.69
N CYS A 105 2.98 -17.38 -3.95
CA CYS A 105 4.23 -16.86 -4.51
C CYS A 105 5.17 -17.95 -5.00
N GLY A 106 5.21 -19.11 -4.33
CA GLY A 106 6.01 -20.26 -4.79
C GLY A 106 5.59 -20.73 -6.18
N ILE A 107 4.29 -20.84 -6.42
CA ILE A 107 3.73 -21.25 -7.72
C ILE A 107 4.05 -20.23 -8.80
N VAL A 108 3.81 -18.94 -8.53
CA VAL A 108 4.09 -17.85 -9.49
C VAL A 108 5.59 -17.78 -9.81
N GLY A 109 6.45 -17.93 -8.80
CA GLY A 109 7.89 -17.97 -8.98
C GLY A 109 8.34 -19.12 -9.87
N ALA A 110 7.79 -20.33 -9.66
CA ALA A 110 8.09 -21.50 -10.49
C ALA A 110 7.68 -21.28 -11.95
N ILE A 111 6.50 -20.71 -12.20
CA ILE A 111 6.02 -20.41 -13.56
C ILE A 111 6.98 -19.43 -14.26
N ILE A 112 7.40 -18.37 -13.58
CA ILE A 112 8.34 -17.38 -14.14
C ILE A 112 9.67 -18.06 -14.50
N LEU A 113 10.21 -18.89 -13.63
CA LEU A 113 11.45 -19.63 -13.88
C LEU A 113 11.31 -20.58 -15.08
N MET A 114 10.18 -21.28 -15.20
CA MET A 114 9.89 -22.17 -16.33
C MET A 114 9.79 -21.42 -17.66
N VAL A 115 9.12 -20.25 -17.68
CA VAL A 115 9.01 -19.40 -18.88
C VAL A 115 10.39 -18.90 -19.32
N LEU A 116 11.22 -18.45 -18.37
CA LEU A 116 12.59 -18.03 -18.66
C LEU A 116 13.43 -19.18 -19.22
N ALA A 117 13.33 -20.38 -18.62
CA ALA A 117 14.04 -21.57 -19.10
C ALA A 117 13.65 -21.91 -20.54
N LEU A 118 12.36 -22.00 -20.84
CA LEU A 118 11.87 -22.28 -22.20
C LEU A 118 12.36 -21.22 -23.20
N ALA A 119 12.26 -19.93 -22.86
CA ALA A 119 12.75 -18.87 -23.73
C ALA A 119 14.25 -19.03 -24.06
N THR A 120 15.09 -19.36 -23.06
CA THR A 120 16.52 -19.59 -23.30
C THR A 120 16.79 -20.84 -24.15
N CYS A 121 16.00 -21.90 -23.99
CA CYS A 121 16.10 -23.12 -24.80
C CYS A 121 15.67 -22.87 -26.25
N PHE A 122 14.55 -22.17 -26.48
CA PHE A 122 14.08 -21.82 -27.83
C PHE A 122 15.08 -20.90 -28.56
N CYS A 123 15.68 -19.92 -27.86
CA CYS A 123 16.72 -19.07 -28.44
C CYS A 123 17.98 -19.85 -28.85
N ARG A 124 18.27 -20.99 -28.21
CA ARG A 124 19.39 -21.88 -28.59
C ARG A 124 19.02 -22.87 -29.70
N SER A 125 17.74 -23.21 -29.83
CA SER A 125 17.23 -24.20 -30.77
C SER A 125 16.87 -23.62 -32.14
N ILE A 126 17.09 -22.33 -32.40
CA ILE A 126 17.04 -21.76 -33.75
C ILE A 126 18.46 -21.87 -34.34
N PRO A 127 18.79 -22.95 -35.09
CA PRO A 127 19.98 -22.94 -35.93
C PRO A 127 19.81 -21.84 -36.98
N ASP A 128 20.81 -20.97 -37.10
CA ASP A 128 20.90 -19.97 -38.17
C ASP A 128 20.98 -20.74 -39.50
N SER A 129 19.81 -21.04 -40.08
CA SER A 129 19.71 -21.58 -41.42
C SER A 129 20.14 -20.47 -42.34
N GLY A 130 21.46 -20.40 -42.57
CA GLY A 130 22.06 -19.52 -43.54
C GLY A 130 21.31 -19.65 -44.84
N GLN A 131 20.63 -18.56 -45.22
CA GLN A 131 20.10 -18.42 -46.57
C GLN A 131 21.29 -18.33 -47.52
N ASN A 132 21.82 -19.49 -47.92
CA ASN A 132 22.63 -19.63 -49.11
C ASN A 132 21.69 -19.58 -50.33
N ASN A 133 21.20 -18.39 -50.64
CA ASN A 133 20.57 -18.12 -51.92
C ASN A 133 21.67 -17.77 -52.91
N ASN A 134 22.39 -18.78 -53.40
CA ASN A 134 23.24 -18.61 -54.57
C ASN A 134 22.38 -18.84 -55.82
N SER A 135 21.96 -17.76 -56.46
CA SER A 135 21.61 -17.75 -57.88
C SER A 135 21.81 -16.35 -58.45
N ASN A 136 23.03 -16.19 -59.00
CA ASN A 136 23.35 -15.44 -60.21
C ASN A 136 22.87 -13.98 -60.29
N ASN A 137 23.75 -13.05 -59.90
CA ASN A 137 24.01 -11.93 -60.80
C ASN A 137 25.51 -11.68 -60.96
N LYS A 138 25.93 -11.75 -62.21
CA LYS A 138 27.29 -11.69 -62.71
C LYS A 138 27.58 -10.22 -62.96
N ASN A 139 28.39 -9.56 -62.12
CA ASN A 139 29.39 -8.64 -62.65
C ASN A 139 30.53 -8.35 -61.66
N LYS A 140 31.73 -8.40 -62.24
CA LYS A 140 33.05 -8.23 -61.63
C LYS A 140 33.21 -6.80 -61.09
N ASN A 141 33.78 -6.67 -59.89
CA ASN A 141 35.13 -6.10 -59.71
C ASN A 141 35.52 -6.17 -58.24
N SER A 142 36.61 -6.88 -57.98
CA SER A 142 37.27 -6.99 -56.68
C SER A 142 37.93 -5.66 -56.31
N SER A 143 37.55 -5.11 -55.16
CA SER A 143 38.43 -4.31 -54.31
C SER A 143 37.99 -4.52 -52.86
N SER A 144 38.88 -5.17 -52.12
CA SER A 144 38.76 -5.54 -50.72
C SER A 144 38.79 -4.30 -49.82
N SER A 145 37.77 -4.10 -48.99
CA SER A 145 37.89 -3.49 -47.65
C SER A 145 36.62 -3.77 -46.87
N ASN A 146 36.76 -4.68 -45.91
CA ASN A 146 35.70 -5.25 -45.10
C ASN A 146 35.16 -4.20 -44.10
N ASN A 147 33.95 -3.69 -44.34
CA ASN A 147 33.15 -3.05 -43.30
C ASN A 147 32.18 -4.08 -42.71
N SER A 148 32.56 -4.70 -41.60
CA SER A 148 31.67 -5.54 -40.80
C SER A 148 30.68 -4.66 -40.03
N THR A 149 29.58 -4.29 -40.68
CA THR A 149 28.40 -3.73 -40.01
C THR A 149 27.30 -4.78 -39.93
N SER A 150 26.61 -4.77 -38.80
CA SER A 150 25.28 -5.34 -38.58
C SER A 150 25.20 -6.82 -38.14
N ARG A 151 25.22 -7.02 -36.81
CA ARG A 151 24.38 -7.98 -36.05
C ARG A 151 24.31 -7.51 -34.58
N LYS A 152 23.79 -6.31 -34.34
CA LYS A 152 23.54 -5.75 -32.98
C LYS A 152 22.17 -5.06 -32.83
N SER A 153 21.28 -5.15 -33.81
CA SER A 153 20.07 -4.31 -33.85
C SER A 153 18.93 -4.81 -32.95
N SER A 154 18.75 -6.13 -32.80
CA SER A 154 17.57 -6.69 -32.09
C SER A 154 17.76 -6.76 -30.57
N SER A 155 18.98 -6.99 -30.06
CA SER A 155 19.31 -6.97 -28.62
C SER A 155 19.16 -5.57 -28.04
N ASN A 156 19.57 -4.55 -28.81
CA ASN A 156 19.49 -3.15 -28.37
C ASN A 156 18.05 -2.65 -28.25
N ARG A 157 17.10 -3.15 -29.07
CA ARG A 157 15.68 -2.75 -28.96
C ARG A 157 15.02 -3.32 -27.70
N VAL A 158 15.29 -4.58 -27.36
CA VAL A 158 14.73 -5.19 -26.14
C VAL A 158 15.35 -4.56 -24.88
N GLN A 159 16.66 -4.27 -24.91
CA GLN A 159 17.32 -3.54 -23.81
C GLN A 159 16.83 -2.09 -23.69
N GLN A 160 16.60 -1.38 -24.81
CA GLN A 160 16.02 -0.02 -24.78
C GLN A 160 14.58 -0.01 -24.27
N GLN A 161 13.78 -1.03 -24.62
CA GLN A 161 12.41 -1.13 -24.16
C GLN A 161 12.32 -1.49 -22.67
N ALA A 162 13.23 -2.32 -22.15
CA ALA A 162 13.36 -2.60 -20.72
C ALA A 162 13.82 -1.38 -19.91
N LEU A 163 14.77 -0.59 -20.44
CA LEU A 163 15.24 0.64 -19.77
C LEU A 163 14.14 1.71 -19.71
N MET A 164 13.41 1.89 -20.82
CA MET A 164 12.25 2.81 -20.86
C MET A 164 11.16 2.40 -19.86
N TYR A 165 10.90 1.10 -19.70
CA TYR A 165 9.92 0.61 -18.73
C TYR A 165 10.39 0.82 -17.28
N ALA A 166 11.68 0.56 -17.00
CA ALA A 166 12.27 0.79 -15.68
C ALA A 166 12.23 2.27 -15.27
N GLU A 167 12.53 3.19 -16.19
CA GLU A 167 12.46 4.63 -15.94
C GLU A 167 11.02 5.12 -15.71
N ALA A 168 10.04 4.57 -16.46
CA ALA A 168 8.63 4.89 -16.26
C ALA A 168 8.12 4.45 -14.88
N VAL A 169 8.57 3.30 -14.38
CA VAL A 169 8.23 2.80 -13.04
C VAL A 169 8.89 3.65 -11.95
N ALA A 170 10.15 4.05 -12.11
CA ALA A 170 10.86 4.89 -11.14
C ALA A 170 10.23 6.30 -11.02
N LYS A 171 9.79 6.91 -12.13
CA LYS A 171 9.08 8.19 -12.10
C LYS A 171 7.72 8.11 -11.39
N LYS A 172 7.03 6.97 -11.45
CA LYS A 172 5.75 6.76 -10.77
C LYS A 172 5.90 6.69 -9.25
N GLN A 173 7.04 6.22 -8.74
CA GLN A 173 7.35 6.21 -7.31
C GLN A 173 7.73 7.60 -6.78
N ASN A 174 8.48 8.40 -7.56
CA ASN A 174 8.91 9.73 -7.13
C ASN A 174 7.76 10.77 -7.13
N ASN A 175 6.77 10.61 -8.01
CA ASN A 175 5.61 11.52 -8.06
C ASN A 175 4.61 11.31 -6.91
N HIS A 176 4.70 10.20 -6.17
CA HIS A 176 3.91 9.99 -4.95
C HIS A 176 4.49 10.70 -3.71
N GLN A 177 5.71 11.23 -3.79
CA GLN A 177 6.37 11.89 -2.66
C GLN A 177 6.21 13.42 -2.64
N TYR A 178 5.75 14.04 -3.73
CA TYR A 178 5.66 15.51 -3.86
C TYR A 178 4.25 16.11 -3.73
N HIS A 179 3.19 15.30 -3.59
CA HIS A 179 1.82 15.84 -3.46
C HIS A 179 1.36 16.10 -2.02
N HIS A 180 2.25 16.05 -1.01
CA HIS A 180 1.88 16.30 0.40
C HIS A 180 2.29 17.66 0.98
N HIS A 181 2.84 18.60 0.21
CA HIS A 181 3.10 19.96 0.69
C HIS A 181 2.60 21.02 -0.30
N GLY A 182 1.47 21.65 0.02
CA GLY A 182 1.01 22.86 -0.67
C GLY A 182 -0.48 23.13 -0.52
N GLY A 183 -0.89 23.68 0.63
CA GLY A 183 -2.29 24.00 0.88
C GLY A 183 -2.51 24.89 2.09
N HIS A 184 -1.85 26.06 2.16
CA HIS A 184 -2.25 27.15 3.04
C HIS A 184 -1.99 28.48 2.33
N HIS A 185 -3.05 29.08 1.78
CA HIS A 185 -3.11 30.52 1.57
C HIS A 185 -4.50 31.00 2.01
N GLY A 186 -4.50 31.76 3.09
CA GLY A 186 -5.67 32.34 3.72
C GLY A 186 -6.25 33.50 2.91
N HIS A 187 -7.57 33.56 2.97
CA HIS A 187 -8.40 34.67 2.53
C HIS A 187 -8.06 35.97 3.30
N HIS A 188 -7.71 37.02 2.55
CA HIS A 188 -7.77 38.39 3.04
C HIS A 188 -9.22 38.87 3.03
N GLY A 189 -9.80 39.04 4.22
CA GLY A 189 -11.05 39.76 4.43
C GLY A 189 -10.80 41.26 4.56
N HIS A 190 -11.42 42.03 3.66
CA HIS A 190 -11.65 43.46 3.82
C HIS A 190 -12.60 43.70 5.00
N HIS A 191 -12.20 44.52 5.97
CA HIS A 191 -13.15 45.29 6.77
C HIS A 191 -12.55 46.68 7.06
N THR A 192 -13.19 47.66 6.46
CA THR A 192 -13.06 49.09 6.74
C THR A 192 -13.64 49.39 8.11
N SER A 193 -12.92 50.14 8.95
CA SER A 193 -13.56 50.96 9.99
C SER A 193 -12.81 52.27 10.16
N SER A 194 -13.60 53.34 10.11
CA SER A 194 -13.19 54.74 10.12
C SER A 194 -13.28 55.31 11.54
N SER A 195 -12.24 56.06 11.91
CA SER A 195 -12.13 57.25 12.77
C SER A 195 -13.01 57.52 14.01
N ALA A 196 -12.27 57.96 15.05
CA ALA A 196 -12.56 59.03 16.03
C ALA A 196 -13.51 58.69 17.21
N HIS A 197 -13.31 59.15 18.45
CA HIS A 197 -12.82 60.45 18.90
C HIS A 197 -12.24 60.40 20.34
N HIS A 198 -11.21 61.22 20.58
CA HIS A 198 -10.73 61.66 21.89
C HIS A 198 -11.80 62.53 22.60
N LYS A 199 -12.13 62.20 23.86
CA LYS A 199 -12.21 63.15 24.98
C LYS A 199 -12.30 62.42 26.31
#